data_AF-A0A7X1U3X9-F1
#
_entry.id   AF-A0A7X1U3X9-F1
#
_cell.length_a   1.000
_cell.length_b   1.000
_cell.length_c   1.000
_cell.angle_alpha   90.00
_cell.angle_beta   90.00
_cell.angle_gamma   90.00
#
_symmetry.space_group_name_H-M   'P 1'
#
loop_
_entity.id
_entity.type
_entity.pdbx_description
1 polymer ?
#
loop_
_entity_poly.entity_id
_entity_poly.type
_entity_poly.pdbx_seq_one_letter_code
_entity_poly.pdbx_strand_id
1 'polypeptide(L)'
;MIQFLLNQELRSEHTLDPNLTVLDYLREHLGKPGTKEGCASGDCGACTVVVGELQVDARGGESIRYRSLNSCLTFVSSLHGKQLISIEGLKHQGQLHSVQQAMVDCHGSQCGFCTPGFVMSLFALQKNSSQPDSHKAHEALAGNLCRCTGYRPILAAAEQACADERGDQFDARQAETIARLKAIAPQDTAELNSGDKRCLVPLTVADLADLYDAYPQARLLAGGTDLALEVTQFHRTLPVMIYVGNIAELKRIEHFEDRLEIGAATALTDCYDALRGEYPDFGELLQRFASLQIRNQGTLGGNIGNASPIGDSPPLLIALGAQIVLCKGQVRRTLALEDYFIDYRVTARQDSEFIEKIIVPRASAKRQFRAYKVSKRLDDDISAVCAAFNLRIVDGVIEEARIAFGGMAATPKRARHCEAILTGADWTQASIEQACAALAQDFTPLSDFRASKEYRLLSAQNLLRKYFIELHTPHIETRVTAHV
;
A
#
# COMPACT_ATOMS: atom_id res chain seq x y z
N MET A 1 -2.51 -22.50 16.32
CA MET A 1 -1.84 -23.13 15.17
C MET A 1 -2.17 -22.29 13.93
N ILE A 2 -1.23 -22.13 13.01
CA ILE A 2 -1.51 -21.64 11.65
C ILE A 2 -1.22 -22.74 10.64
N GLN A 3 -2.00 -22.76 9.57
CA GLN A 3 -1.81 -23.67 8.43
C GLN A 3 -1.75 -22.87 7.13
N PHE A 4 -0.78 -23.21 6.27
CA PHE A 4 -0.57 -22.56 4.97
C PHE A 4 0.14 -23.52 4.02
N LEU A 5 0.08 -23.25 2.71
CA LEU A 5 0.84 -24.00 1.71
C LEU A 5 2.18 -23.30 1.47
N LEU A 6 3.31 -23.99 1.65
CA LEU A 6 4.61 -23.53 1.14
C LEU A 6 4.86 -24.20 -0.21
N ASN A 7 4.73 -23.42 -1.29
CA ASN A 7 4.56 -23.92 -2.64
C ASN A 7 3.34 -24.86 -2.66
N GLN A 8 3.54 -26.18 -2.75
CA GLN A 8 2.46 -27.19 -2.64
C GLN A 8 2.53 -28.02 -1.35
N GLU A 9 3.48 -27.75 -0.45
CA GLU A 9 3.62 -28.50 0.80
C GLU A 9 2.71 -27.88 1.88
N LEU A 10 1.91 -28.70 2.58
CA LEU A 10 1.14 -28.20 3.72
C LEU A 10 2.07 -28.00 4.92
N ARG A 11 2.08 -26.80 5.49
CA ARG A 11 2.77 -26.47 6.73
C ARG A 11 1.72 -26.27 7.83
N SER A 12 1.93 -26.90 8.98
CA SER A 12 1.12 -26.73 10.19
C SER A 12 2.05 -26.34 11.32
N GLU A 13 1.98 -25.09 11.76
CA GLU A 13 2.94 -24.49 12.67
C GLU A 13 2.23 -24.05 13.96
N HIS A 14 2.80 -24.43 15.11
CA HIS A 14 2.16 -24.24 16.42
C HIS A 14 2.90 -23.27 17.33
N THR A 15 4.22 -23.32 17.31
CA THR A 15 5.09 -22.72 18.34
C THR A 15 6.09 -21.72 17.78
N LEU A 16 5.92 -21.30 16.51
CA LEU A 16 6.77 -20.28 15.90
C LEU A 16 6.59 -18.95 16.63
N ASP A 17 7.69 -18.20 16.76
CA ASP A 17 7.64 -16.82 17.22
C ASP A 17 6.71 -16.01 16.30
N PRO A 18 5.66 -15.36 16.82
CA PRO A 18 4.77 -14.54 15.99
C PRO A 18 5.44 -13.35 15.31
N ASN A 19 6.59 -12.89 15.83
CA ASN A 19 7.42 -11.83 15.27
C ASN A 19 8.38 -12.37 14.17
N LEU A 20 8.37 -13.68 13.90
CA LEU A 20 9.20 -14.28 12.87
C LEU A 20 8.76 -13.80 11.48
N THR A 21 9.70 -13.20 10.75
CA THR A 21 9.47 -12.79 9.37
C THR A 21 9.43 -14.01 8.46
N VAL A 22 8.71 -13.92 7.34
CA VAL A 22 8.70 -14.97 6.32
C VAL A 22 10.11 -15.17 5.75
N LEU A 23 10.91 -14.10 5.68
CA LEU A 23 12.29 -14.17 5.25
C LEU A 23 13.13 -15.09 6.15
N ASP A 24 13.09 -14.88 7.46
CA ASP A 24 13.84 -15.67 8.44
C ASP A 24 13.28 -17.09 8.60
N TYR A 25 11.97 -17.26 8.43
CA TYR A 25 11.37 -18.58 8.37
C TYR A 25 11.92 -19.39 7.17
N LEU A 26 11.96 -18.80 5.97
CA LEU A 26 12.50 -19.48 4.79
C LEU A 26 13.99 -19.78 4.95
N ARG A 27 14.78 -18.80 5.37
CA ARG A 27 16.24 -18.89 5.39
C ARG A 27 16.77 -19.71 6.55
N GLU A 28 16.38 -19.36 7.77
CA GLU A 28 16.99 -19.86 8.99
C GLU A 28 16.23 -21.06 9.56
N HIS A 29 14.89 -21.11 9.43
CA HIS A 29 14.11 -22.25 9.91
C HIS A 29 14.04 -23.39 8.90
N LEU A 30 13.89 -23.09 7.60
CA LEU A 30 13.73 -24.11 6.56
C LEU A 30 14.99 -24.35 5.71
N GLY A 31 16.06 -23.57 5.89
CA GLY A 31 17.27 -23.73 5.11
C GLY A 31 17.06 -23.50 3.61
N LYS A 32 16.13 -22.60 3.23
CA LYS A 32 15.80 -22.20 1.86
C LYS A 32 16.31 -20.75 1.60
N PRO A 33 17.61 -20.57 1.36
CA PRO A 33 18.24 -19.26 1.38
C PRO A 33 18.10 -18.47 0.07
N GLY A 34 17.33 -18.95 -0.90
CA GLY A 34 17.18 -18.32 -2.22
C GLY A 34 16.59 -16.92 -2.11
N THR A 35 15.61 -16.73 -1.23
CA THR A 35 15.09 -15.40 -0.86
C THR A 35 16.12 -14.64 -0.02
N LYS A 36 16.41 -13.37 -0.34
CA LYS A 36 17.55 -12.64 0.21
C LYS A 36 17.15 -11.49 1.12
N GLU A 37 17.92 -11.26 2.17
CA GLU A 37 17.90 -10.01 2.91
C GLU A 37 18.82 -8.99 2.23
N GLY A 38 18.32 -7.81 1.92
CA GLY A 38 19.14 -6.71 1.39
C GLY A 38 19.03 -5.40 2.19
N CYS A 39 17.84 -5.05 2.66
CA CYS A 39 17.59 -3.84 3.45
C CYS A 39 16.80 -4.07 4.75
N ALA A 40 16.01 -5.15 4.82
CA ALA A 40 15.07 -5.44 5.91
C ALA A 40 14.03 -4.33 6.20
N SER A 41 13.77 -3.44 5.23
CA SER A 41 12.84 -2.31 5.33
C SER A 41 11.78 -2.27 4.23
N GLY A 42 11.80 -3.23 3.29
CA GLY A 42 10.91 -3.27 2.13
C GLY A 42 11.40 -2.51 0.89
N ASP A 43 12.50 -1.75 0.99
CA ASP A 43 12.95 -0.80 -0.06
C ASP A 43 13.66 -1.43 -1.26
N CYS A 44 14.23 -2.64 -1.12
CA CYS A 44 15.10 -3.21 -2.17
C CYS A 44 14.49 -4.33 -3.00
N GLY A 45 13.40 -4.95 -2.52
CA GLY A 45 12.74 -6.08 -3.20
C GLY A 45 13.58 -7.35 -3.37
N ALA A 46 14.77 -7.47 -2.78
CA ALA A 46 15.58 -8.70 -2.85
C ALA A 46 14.90 -9.89 -2.14
N CYS A 47 14.01 -9.57 -1.19
CA CYS A 47 13.24 -10.52 -0.40
C CYS A 47 11.85 -10.84 -0.99
N THR A 48 11.58 -10.46 -2.25
CA THR A 48 10.24 -10.63 -2.84
C THR A 48 9.87 -12.11 -2.90
N VAL A 49 8.68 -12.40 -2.40
CA VAL A 49 7.98 -13.70 -2.49
C VAL A 49 6.59 -13.46 -3.08
N VAL A 50 5.86 -14.52 -3.41
CA VAL A 50 4.49 -14.42 -3.90
C VAL A 50 3.53 -15.14 -2.96
N VAL A 51 2.41 -14.50 -2.63
CA VAL A 51 1.33 -15.10 -1.88
C VAL A 51 0.13 -15.31 -2.79
N GLY A 52 -0.38 -16.54 -2.80
CA GLY A 52 -1.61 -16.95 -3.47
C GLY A 52 -2.77 -17.00 -2.47
N GLU A 53 -3.89 -16.38 -2.82
CA GLU A 53 -5.12 -16.40 -2.02
C GLU A 53 -6.30 -16.81 -2.89
N LEU A 54 -7.24 -17.56 -2.31
CA LEU A 54 -8.49 -17.88 -2.98
C LEU A 54 -9.29 -16.58 -3.19
N GLN A 55 -9.67 -16.34 -4.44
CA GLN A 55 -10.60 -15.29 -4.82
C GLN A 55 -11.86 -15.93 -5.40
N VAL A 56 -13.01 -15.40 -4.99
CA VAL A 56 -14.32 -15.78 -5.54
C VAL A 56 -14.93 -14.52 -6.15
N ASP A 57 -15.28 -14.58 -7.43
CA ASP A 57 -15.93 -13.47 -8.12
C ASP A 57 -17.44 -13.38 -7.76
N ALA A 58 -18.10 -12.31 -8.21
CA ALA A 58 -19.53 -12.09 -7.92
C ALA A 58 -20.45 -13.17 -8.53
N ARG A 59 -19.96 -14.00 -9.46
CA ARG A 59 -20.68 -15.10 -10.09
C ARG A 59 -20.34 -16.46 -9.46
N GLY A 60 -19.52 -16.47 -8.41
CA GLY A 60 -19.05 -17.70 -7.75
C GLY A 60 -17.89 -18.39 -8.46
N GLY A 61 -17.27 -17.75 -9.45
CA GLY A 61 -16.07 -18.26 -10.10
C GLY A 61 -14.86 -18.19 -9.18
N GLU A 62 -14.11 -19.29 -9.09
CA GLU A 62 -12.98 -19.42 -8.18
C GLU A 62 -11.65 -19.34 -8.92
N SER A 63 -10.76 -18.51 -8.40
CA SER A 63 -9.40 -18.35 -8.92
C SER A 63 -8.41 -18.12 -7.78
N ILE A 64 -7.12 -18.15 -8.10
CA ILE A 64 -6.07 -17.79 -7.15
C ILE A 64 -5.55 -16.42 -7.54
N ARG A 65 -5.62 -15.48 -6.60
CA ARG A 65 -5.00 -14.17 -6.74
C ARG A 65 -3.56 -14.23 -6.24
N TYR A 66 -2.61 -13.96 -7.14
CA TYR A 66 -1.19 -13.94 -6.81
C TYR A 66 -0.71 -12.51 -6.56
N ARG A 67 -0.13 -12.25 -5.39
CA ARG A 67 0.42 -10.95 -5.00
C ARG A 67 1.88 -11.08 -4.60
N SER A 68 2.74 -10.22 -5.15
CA SER A 68 4.12 -10.09 -4.69
C SER A 68 4.16 -9.32 -3.38
N LEU A 69 5.00 -9.76 -2.42
CA LEU A 69 5.17 -9.15 -1.10
C LEU A 69 6.64 -9.12 -0.69
N ASN A 70 7.00 -8.23 0.24
CA ASN A 70 8.32 -8.24 0.87
C ASN A 70 8.34 -9.21 2.06
N SER A 71 8.99 -10.36 1.93
CA SER A 71 9.06 -11.36 3.02
C SER A 71 9.74 -10.84 4.29
N CYS A 72 10.61 -9.82 4.18
CA CYS A 72 11.24 -9.20 5.35
C CYS A 72 10.27 -8.42 6.24
N LEU A 73 9.13 -7.96 5.72
CA LEU A 73 8.11 -7.24 6.50
C LEU A 73 6.84 -8.06 6.73
N THR A 74 6.79 -9.28 6.19
CA THR A 74 5.65 -10.17 6.34
C THR A 74 5.92 -11.11 7.50
N PHE A 75 5.08 -11.09 8.53
CA PHE A 75 5.18 -12.07 9.62
C PHE A 75 4.51 -13.39 9.22
N VAL A 76 5.07 -14.52 9.66
CA VAL A 76 4.49 -15.86 9.41
C VAL A 76 3.05 -15.97 9.92
N SER A 77 2.71 -15.22 10.96
CA SER A 77 1.36 -15.11 11.52
C SER A 77 0.29 -14.73 10.49
N SER A 78 0.66 -14.03 9.41
CA SER A 78 -0.26 -13.59 8.36
C SER A 78 -0.56 -14.65 7.30
N LEU A 79 0.15 -15.79 7.30
CA LEU A 79 0.06 -16.81 6.24
C LEU A 79 -1.11 -17.77 6.38
N HIS A 80 -1.81 -17.79 7.52
CA HIS A 80 -2.87 -18.77 7.75
C HIS A 80 -3.94 -18.71 6.66
N GLY A 81 -4.20 -19.86 6.02
CA GLY A 81 -5.17 -20.00 4.92
C GLY A 81 -4.65 -19.60 3.54
N LYS A 82 -3.35 -19.33 3.40
CA LYS A 82 -2.75 -18.82 2.15
C LYS A 82 -1.73 -19.79 1.57
N GLN A 83 -1.31 -19.52 0.34
CA GLN A 83 -0.15 -20.14 -0.28
C GLN A 83 1.01 -19.15 -0.29
N LEU A 84 2.19 -19.56 0.19
CA LEU A 84 3.45 -18.84 0.07
C LEU A 84 4.30 -19.52 -1.00
N ILE A 85 4.75 -18.79 -2.01
CA ILE A 85 5.63 -19.26 -3.08
C ILE A 85 6.97 -18.53 -2.99
N SER A 86 8.05 -19.30 -2.91
CA SER A 86 9.43 -18.79 -2.91
C SER A 86 10.14 -19.14 -4.21
N ILE A 87 11.32 -18.53 -4.43
CA ILE A 87 12.13 -18.75 -5.63
C ILE A 87 12.48 -20.22 -5.87
N GLU A 88 12.68 -21.00 -4.81
CA GLU A 88 12.96 -22.44 -4.89
C GLU A 88 11.79 -23.25 -5.44
N GLY A 89 10.55 -22.76 -5.30
CA GLY A 89 9.34 -23.41 -5.78
C GLY A 89 9.11 -23.29 -7.28
N LEU A 90 9.82 -22.40 -7.97
CA LEU A 90 9.61 -22.15 -9.39
C LEU A 90 10.22 -23.24 -10.28
N LYS A 91 11.39 -23.78 -9.92
CA LYS A 91 12.05 -24.84 -10.69
C LYS A 91 11.24 -26.14 -10.56
N HIS A 92 10.85 -26.72 -11.69
CA HIS A 92 10.04 -27.94 -11.71
C HIS A 92 10.67 -29.02 -12.59
N GLN A 93 10.74 -30.25 -12.09
CA GLN A 93 11.29 -31.42 -12.82
C GLN A 93 12.67 -31.16 -13.46
N GLY A 94 13.54 -30.45 -12.74
CA GLY A 94 14.89 -30.12 -13.22
C GLY A 94 14.95 -28.94 -14.19
N GLN A 95 13.82 -28.42 -14.68
CA GLN A 95 13.75 -27.30 -15.61
C GLN A 95 13.46 -25.97 -14.89
N LEU A 96 14.11 -24.91 -15.37
CA LEU A 96 13.84 -23.56 -14.93
C LEU A 96 12.42 -23.14 -15.34
N HIS A 97 11.80 -22.33 -14.50
CA HIS A 97 10.57 -21.65 -14.88
C HIS A 97 10.83 -20.65 -16.02
N SER A 98 9.82 -20.37 -16.85
CA SER A 98 9.94 -19.42 -17.98
C SER A 98 10.52 -18.06 -17.55
N VAL A 99 10.04 -17.48 -16.43
CA VAL A 99 10.60 -16.25 -15.86
C VAL A 99 12.08 -16.36 -15.43
N GLN A 100 12.53 -17.52 -14.96
CA GLN A 100 13.93 -17.76 -14.61
C GLN A 100 14.78 -17.87 -15.88
N GLN A 101 14.27 -18.56 -16.90
CA GLN A 101 14.92 -18.72 -18.19
C GLN A 101 15.06 -17.37 -18.91
N ALA A 102 14.03 -16.53 -18.91
CA ALA A 102 14.08 -15.19 -19.49
C ALA A 102 15.20 -14.32 -18.87
N MET A 103 15.39 -14.41 -17.55
CA MET A 103 16.50 -13.71 -16.88
C MET A 103 17.89 -14.21 -17.32
N VAL A 104 18.01 -15.49 -17.68
CA VAL A 104 19.26 -16.05 -18.24
C VAL A 104 19.46 -15.58 -19.68
N ASP A 105 18.44 -15.75 -20.53
CA ASP A 105 18.50 -15.47 -21.96
C ASP A 105 18.75 -13.99 -22.26
N CYS A 106 18.12 -13.09 -21.50
CA CYS A 106 18.29 -11.65 -21.67
C CYS A 106 19.48 -11.06 -20.90
N HIS A 107 20.32 -11.89 -20.26
CA HIS A 107 21.42 -11.44 -19.41
C HIS A 107 20.98 -10.52 -18.25
N GLY A 108 19.80 -10.79 -17.69
CA GLY A 108 19.19 -10.02 -16.60
C GLY A 108 19.86 -10.17 -15.23
N SER A 109 20.93 -10.98 -15.14
CA SER A 109 21.63 -11.27 -13.88
C SER A 109 23.16 -11.10 -14.04
N GLN A 110 23.78 -10.39 -13.10
CA GLN A 110 25.24 -10.28 -12.97
C GLN A 110 25.72 -10.87 -11.63
N CYS A 111 25.73 -10.06 -10.55
CA CYS A 111 26.12 -10.55 -9.21
C CYS A 111 25.15 -11.58 -8.63
N GLY A 112 23.93 -11.67 -9.16
CA GLY A 112 22.92 -12.66 -8.80
C GLY A 112 22.12 -12.35 -7.53
N PHE A 113 22.51 -11.36 -6.72
CA PHE A 113 21.90 -11.16 -5.40
C PHE A 113 20.45 -10.67 -5.46
N CYS A 114 20.14 -9.72 -6.34
CA CYS A 114 18.77 -9.20 -6.52
C CYS A 114 17.91 -10.12 -7.41
N THR A 115 18.53 -11.06 -8.14
CA THR A 115 17.87 -11.87 -9.16
C THR A 115 16.66 -12.64 -8.64
N PRO A 116 16.69 -13.31 -7.47
CA PRO A 116 15.51 -13.96 -6.90
C PRO A 116 14.32 -13.02 -6.74
N GLY A 117 14.55 -11.81 -6.24
CA GLY A 117 13.52 -10.80 -6.05
C GLY A 117 12.87 -10.34 -7.36
N PHE A 118 13.68 -10.09 -8.39
CA PHE A 118 13.19 -9.77 -9.73
C PHE A 118 12.39 -10.93 -10.34
N VAL A 119 12.90 -12.16 -10.24
CA VAL A 119 12.21 -13.36 -10.75
C VAL A 119 10.83 -13.52 -10.09
N MET A 120 10.71 -13.33 -8.77
CA MET A 120 9.42 -13.45 -8.08
C MET A 120 8.45 -12.31 -8.47
N SER A 121 8.93 -11.09 -8.70
CA SER A 121 8.12 -10.00 -9.24
C SER A 121 7.62 -10.31 -10.66
N LEU A 122 8.48 -10.85 -11.53
CA LEU A 122 8.11 -11.27 -12.89
C LEU A 122 7.13 -12.44 -12.90
N PHE A 123 7.31 -13.40 -11.99
CA PHE A 123 6.34 -14.49 -11.81
C PHE A 123 4.97 -13.95 -11.43
N ALA A 124 4.89 -13.03 -10.45
CA ALA A 124 3.62 -12.38 -10.11
C ALA A 124 3.04 -11.60 -11.30
N LEU A 125 3.86 -10.87 -12.06
CA LEU A 125 3.42 -10.13 -13.24
C LEU A 125 2.81 -11.07 -14.28
N GLN A 126 3.51 -12.16 -14.63
CA GLN A 126 3.06 -13.17 -15.60
C GLN A 126 1.73 -13.82 -15.14
N LYS A 127 1.57 -14.11 -13.85
CA LYS A 127 0.32 -14.66 -13.30
C LYS A 127 -0.87 -13.70 -13.35
N ASN A 128 -0.63 -12.40 -13.48
CA ASN A 128 -1.66 -11.37 -13.51
C ASN A 128 -1.77 -10.66 -14.87
N SER A 129 -1.04 -11.11 -15.89
CA SER A 129 -0.98 -10.47 -17.21
C SER A 129 -1.06 -11.52 -18.30
N SER A 130 -1.91 -11.27 -19.29
CA SER A 130 -2.05 -12.15 -20.46
C SER A 130 -1.13 -11.76 -21.63
N GLN A 131 -0.58 -10.54 -21.64
CA GLN A 131 0.25 -10.03 -22.73
C GLN A 131 1.36 -9.12 -22.19
N PRO A 132 2.46 -8.93 -22.95
CA PRO A 132 3.49 -7.95 -22.61
C PRO A 132 2.93 -6.54 -22.51
N ASP A 133 3.23 -5.86 -21.40
CA ASP A 133 2.87 -4.47 -21.15
C ASP A 133 4.03 -3.80 -20.42
N SER A 134 4.68 -2.85 -21.09
CA SER A 134 5.84 -2.14 -20.55
C SER A 134 5.52 -1.37 -19.27
N HIS A 135 4.33 -0.76 -19.18
CA HIS A 135 3.94 0.00 -18.00
C HIS A 135 3.71 -0.93 -16.80
N LYS A 136 3.04 -2.08 -16.99
CA LYS A 136 2.89 -3.09 -15.93
C LYS A 136 4.24 -3.70 -15.53
N ALA A 137 5.15 -3.91 -16.48
CA ALA A 137 6.50 -4.39 -16.20
C ALA A 137 7.28 -3.39 -15.33
N HIS A 138 7.26 -2.10 -15.67
CA HIS A 138 7.88 -1.07 -14.84
C HIS A 138 7.28 -1.04 -13.43
N GLU A 139 5.95 -1.10 -13.30
CA GLU A 139 5.29 -1.11 -12.00
C GLU A 139 5.67 -2.33 -11.15
N ALA A 140 5.64 -3.53 -11.74
CA ALA A 140 5.99 -4.76 -11.04
C ALA A 140 7.45 -4.79 -10.55
N LEU A 141 8.35 -4.11 -11.28
CA LEU A 141 9.78 -4.08 -11.00
C LEU A 141 10.25 -2.83 -10.23
N ALA A 142 9.41 -1.81 -10.07
CA ALA A 142 9.77 -0.54 -9.42
C ALA A 142 10.29 -0.73 -7.98
N GLY A 143 9.83 -1.77 -7.29
CA GLY A 143 10.26 -2.15 -5.94
C GLY A 143 11.52 -3.01 -5.86
N ASN A 144 12.17 -3.32 -6.98
CA ASN A 144 13.36 -4.16 -7.02
C ASN A 144 14.58 -3.31 -7.40
N LEU A 145 15.59 -3.29 -6.54
CA LEU A 145 16.83 -2.54 -6.79
C LEU A 145 17.92 -3.44 -7.35
N CYS A 146 18.53 -3.01 -8.46
CA CYS A 146 19.72 -3.65 -9.04
C CYS A 146 20.84 -2.63 -9.17
N ARG A 147 22.03 -2.97 -8.64
CA ARG A 147 23.20 -2.09 -8.73
C ARG A 147 24.13 -2.40 -9.90
N CYS A 148 23.91 -3.51 -10.61
CA CYS A 148 24.86 -4.06 -11.58
C CYS A 148 24.39 -3.94 -13.03
N THR A 149 23.11 -4.23 -13.32
CA THR A 149 22.65 -4.48 -14.69
C THR A 149 22.24 -3.23 -15.46
N GLY A 150 21.95 -2.12 -14.76
CA GLY A 150 21.35 -0.94 -15.38
C GLY A 150 19.91 -1.17 -15.87
N TYR A 151 19.21 -2.20 -15.36
CA TYR A 151 17.79 -2.53 -15.59
C TYR A 151 17.37 -2.95 -17.01
N ARG A 152 17.98 -2.41 -18.07
CA ARG A 152 17.62 -2.72 -19.47
C ARG A 152 17.49 -4.23 -19.77
N PRO A 153 18.45 -5.11 -19.43
CA PRO A 153 18.30 -6.55 -19.70
C PRO A 153 17.20 -7.22 -18.87
N ILE A 154 16.85 -6.66 -17.70
CA ILE A 154 15.75 -7.16 -16.85
C ILE A 154 14.40 -6.81 -17.47
N LEU A 155 14.26 -5.62 -18.04
CA LEU A 155 13.05 -5.21 -18.77
C LEU A 155 12.82 -6.08 -20.02
N ALA A 156 13.90 -6.41 -20.75
CA ALA A 156 13.82 -7.38 -21.84
C ALA A 156 13.36 -8.77 -21.37
N ALA A 157 13.85 -9.23 -20.20
CA ALA A 157 13.37 -10.47 -19.60
C ALA A 157 11.88 -10.41 -19.21
N ALA A 158 11.39 -9.26 -18.74
CA ALA A 158 9.99 -9.06 -18.42
C ALA A 158 9.09 -9.17 -19.67
N GLU A 159 9.50 -8.54 -20.76
CA GLU A 159 8.82 -8.63 -22.06
C GLU A 159 8.80 -10.06 -22.58
N GLN A 160 9.95 -10.75 -22.59
CA GLN A 160 10.05 -12.16 -23.00
C GLN A 160 9.16 -13.07 -22.12
N ALA A 161 9.17 -12.88 -20.80
CA ALA A 161 8.38 -13.67 -19.87
C ALA A 161 6.86 -13.53 -20.10
N CYS A 162 6.38 -12.31 -20.40
CA CYS A 162 4.96 -12.07 -20.61
C CYS A 162 4.50 -12.38 -22.05
N ALA A 163 5.43 -12.54 -22.99
CA ALA A 163 5.11 -12.92 -24.37
C ALA A 163 4.91 -14.43 -24.52
N ASP A 164 5.49 -15.24 -23.64
CA ASP A 164 5.38 -16.69 -23.66
C ASP A 164 4.19 -17.15 -22.82
N GLU A 165 3.02 -17.35 -23.45
CA GLU A 165 1.77 -17.82 -22.81
C GLU A 165 1.81 -19.32 -22.41
N ARG A 166 2.99 -19.93 -22.25
CA ARG A 166 3.07 -21.33 -21.82
C ARG A 166 2.58 -21.45 -20.38
N GLY A 167 1.47 -22.17 -20.20
CA GLY A 167 1.00 -22.56 -18.88
C GLY A 167 2.07 -23.33 -18.10
N ASP A 168 2.15 -23.09 -16.80
CA ASP A 168 3.15 -23.67 -15.92
C ASP A 168 2.56 -24.70 -14.92
N GLN A 169 3.38 -25.18 -14.00
CA GLN A 169 2.95 -26.16 -13.00
C GLN A 169 1.92 -25.61 -12.00
N PHE A 170 1.86 -24.30 -11.79
CA PHE A 170 0.88 -23.67 -10.92
C PHE A 170 -0.49 -23.59 -11.61
N ASP A 171 -0.50 -23.31 -12.91
CA ASP A 171 -1.74 -23.35 -13.72
C ASP A 171 -2.30 -24.77 -13.77
N ALA A 172 -1.43 -25.76 -14.06
CA ALA A 172 -1.81 -27.17 -14.13
C ALA A 172 -2.37 -27.71 -12.79
N ARG A 173 -2.00 -27.11 -11.66
CA ARG A 173 -2.43 -27.52 -10.31
C ARG A 173 -3.47 -26.60 -9.69
N GLN A 174 -3.99 -25.60 -10.41
CA GLN A 174 -4.88 -24.59 -9.85
C GLN A 174 -6.07 -25.19 -9.09
N ALA A 175 -6.76 -26.18 -9.66
CA ALA A 175 -7.92 -26.81 -9.03
C ALA A 175 -7.56 -27.54 -7.72
N GLU A 176 -6.42 -28.24 -7.70
CA GLU A 176 -5.91 -28.91 -6.49
C GLU A 176 -5.57 -27.86 -5.41
N THR A 177 -4.85 -26.81 -5.80
CA THR A 177 -4.45 -25.74 -4.88
C THR A 177 -5.68 -25.03 -4.29
N ILE A 178 -6.71 -24.73 -5.09
CA ILE A 178 -7.98 -24.17 -4.60
C ILE A 178 -8.63 -25.09 -3.57
N ALA A 179 -8.75 -26.40 -3.86
CA ALA A 179 -9.34 -27.36 -2.94
C ALA A 179 -8.57 -27.40 -1.60
N ARG A 180 -7.24 -27.34 -1.66
CA ARG A 180 -6.39 -27.34 -0.46
C ARG A 180 -6.47 -26.04 0.32
N LEU A 181 -6.52 -24.89 -0.35
CA LEU A 181 -6.72 -23.58 0.30
C LEU A 181 -8.06 -23.51 1.03
N LYS A 182 -9.14 -24.04 0.45
CA LYS A 182 -10.43 -24.16 1.14
C LYS A 182 -10.34 -25.04 2.38
N ALA A 183 -9.62 -26.15 2.32
CA ALA A 183 -9.48 -27.08 3.44
C ALA A 183 -8.72 -26.48 4.64
N ILE A 184 -7.86 -25.49 4.41
CA ILE A 184 -7.12 -24.78 5.46
C ILE A 184 -7.65 -23.36 5.71
N ALA A 185 -8.80 -23.01 5.12
CA ALA A 185 -9.42 -21.71 5.33
C ALA A 185 -9.81 -21.56 6.81
N PRO A 186 -9.49 -20.43 7.45
CA PRO A 186 -9.82 -20.21 8.86
C PRO A 186 -11.33 -20.35 9.10
N GLN A 187 -11.72 -21.22 10.03
CA GLN A 187 -13.13 -21.41 10.46
C GLN A 187 -13.40 -20.79 11.83
N ASP A 188 -12.37 -20.75 12.68
CA ASP A 188 -12.42 -20.20 14.03
C ASP A 188 -11.25 -19.23 14.24
N THR A 189 -11.30 -18.46 15.32
CA THR A 189 -10.17 -17.63 15.74
C THR A 189 -8.94 -18.50 15.97
N ALA A 190 -7.79 -18.09 15.43
CA ALA A 190 -6.53 -18.82 15.61
C ALA A 190 -5.56 -18.05 16.51
N GLU A 191 -4.56 -18.75 17.04
CA GLU A 191 -3.45 -18.16 17.78
C GLU A 191 -2.13 -18.79 17.33
N LEU A 192 -1.12 -17.95 17.10
CA LEU A 192 0.28 -18.38 17.10
C LEU A 192 0.92 -17.92 18.41
N ASN A 193 1.58 -18.84 19.11
CA ASN A 193 2.11 -18.60 20.45
C ASN A 193 3.54 -19.12 20.54
N SER A 194 4.44 -18.31 21.10
CA SER A 194 5.77 -18.74 21.48
C SER A 194 6.12 -18.13 22.84
N GLY A 195 5.71 -18.81 23.91
CA GLY A 195 5.97 -18.38 25.28
C GLY A 195 5.24 -17.09 25.64
N ASP A 196 5.97 -15.99 25.77
CA ASP A 196 5.47 -14.67 26.12
C ASP A 196 4.95 -13.87 24.90
N LYS A 197 5.19 -14.36 23.68
CA LYS A 197 4.75 -13.72 22.44
C LYS A 197 3.55 -14.41 21.84
N ARG A 198 2.54 -13.63 21.44
CA ARG A 198 1.26 -14.11 20.93
C ARG A 198 0.81 -13.29 19.71
N CYS A 199 0.24 -13.96 18.71
CA CYS A 199 -0.56 -13.32 17.68
C CYS A 199 -1.93 -13.97 17.61
N LEU A 200 -2.95 -13.17 17.87
CA LEU A 200 -4.36 -13.54 17.87
C LEU A 200 -4.95 -13.24 16.49
N VAL A 201 -5.74 -14.15 15.94
CA VAL A 201 -6.24 -14.07 14.56
C VAL A 201 -7.78 -14.13 14.58
N PRO A 202 -8.46 -13.00 14.82
CA PRO A 202 -9.93 -12.89 14.73
C PRO A 202 -10.46 -13.11 13.31
N LEU A 203 -11.73 -13.51 13.19
CA LEU A 203 -12.42 -13.65 11.90
C LEU A 203 -13.52 -12.61 11.69
N THR A 204 -14.04 -12.03 12.77
CA THR A 204 -15.09 -11.00 12.71
C THR A 204 -14.67 -9.70 13.39
N VAL A 205 -15.41 -8.62 13.11
CA VAL A 205 -15.24 -7.33 13.82
C VAL A 205 -15.56 -7.47 15.32
N ALA A 206 -16.50 -8.35 15.68
CA ALA A 206 -16.85 -8.62 17.08
C ALA A 206 -15.69 -9.31 17.81
N ASP A 207 -15.09 -10.34 17.20
CA ASP A 207 -13.91 -11.01 17.77
C ASP A 207 -12.76 -10.01 17.99
N LEU A 208 -12.53 -9.13 17.00
CA LEU A 208 -11.50 -8.10 17.13
C LEU A 208 -11.78 -7.17 18.30
N ALA A 209 -13.02 -6.70 18.45
CA ALA A 209 -13.39 -5.81 19.55
C ALA A 209 -13.18 -6.48 20.91
N ASP A 210 -13.67 -7.72 21.08
CA ASP A 210 -13.53 -8.48 22.33
C ASP A 210 -12.05 -8.76 22.66
N LEU A 211 -11.27 -9.19 21.66
CA LEU A 211 -9.83 -9.43 21.84
C LEU A 211 -9.08 -8.14 22.14
N TYR A 212 -9.45 -7.02 21.52
CA TYR A 212 -8.73 -5.77 21.75
C TYR A 212 -9.05 -5.16 23.11
N ASP A 213 -10.28 -5.31 23.61
CA ASP A 213 -10.64 -4.94 24.98
C ASP A 213 -9.92 -5.83 26.01
N ALA A 214 -9.74 -7.12 25.72
CA ALA A 214 -8.98 -8.03 26.58
C ALA A 214 -7.46 -7.76 26.57
N TYR A 215 -6.93 -7.25 25.46
CA TYR A 215 -5.50 -6.95 25.27
C TYR A 215 -5.30 -5.53 24.73
N PRO A 216 -5.59 -4.47 25.51
CA PRO A 216 -5.53 -3.07 25.04
C PRO A 216 -4.14 -2.64 24.54
N GLN A 217 -3.08 -3.28 25.04
CA GLN A 217 -1.70 -3.07 24.62
C GLN A 217 -1.34 -3.73 23.29
N ALA A 218 -2.22 -4.60 22.75
CA ALA A 218 -1.93 -5.35 21.55
C ALA A 218 -1.70 -4.43 20.34
N ARG A 219 -0.75 -4.82 19.50
CA ARG A 219 -0.45 -4.13 18.25
C ARG A 219 -1.27 -4.75 17.13
N LEU A 220 -2.12 -3.95 16.50
CA LEU A 220 -2.89 -4.41 15.35
C LEU A 220 -1.98 -4.61 14.15
N LEU A 221 -2.05 -5.80 13.58
CA LEU A 221 -1.31 -6.21 12.38
C LEU A 221 -2.31 -6.36 11.23
N ALA A 222 -2.22 -5.48 10.24
CA ALA A 222 -2.86 -5.67 8.94
C ALA A 222 -1.77 -6.07 7.93
N GLY A 223 -1.34 -5.13 7.09
CA GLY A 223 -0.19 -5.33 6.21
C GLY A 223 1.15 -5.44 6.94
N GLY A 224 1.33 -4.75 8.07
CA GLY A 224 2.58 -4.81 8.84
C GLY A 224 3.77 -4.04 8.25
N THR A 225 3.60 -3.32 7.13
CA THR A 225 4.69 -2.64 6.42
C THR A 225 5.38 -1.53 7.21
N ASP A 226 4.73 -0.94 8.22
CA ASP A 226 5.36 -0.02 9.18
C ASP A 226 5.68 -0.73 10.51
N LEU A 227 4.73 -1.53 11.04
CA LEU A 227 4.88 -2.25 12.31
C LEU A 227 6.08 -3.20 12.31
N ALA A 228 6.35 -3.90 11.21
CA ALA A 228 7.44 -4.84 11.12
C ALA A 228 8.82 -4.17 11.26
N LEU A 229 8.93 -2.87 10.95
CA LEU A 229 10.19 -2.13 11.13
C LEU A 229 10.58 -2.02 12.62
N GLU A 230 9.61 -2.10 13.55
CA GLU A 230 9.93 -2.22 14.97
C GLU A 230 10.76 -3.46 15.27
N VAL A 231 10.47 -4.58 14.61
CA VAL A 231 11.22 -5.83 14.76
C VAL A 231 12.51 -5.78 13.92
N THR A 232 12.41 -5.42 12.64
CA THR A 232 13.53 -5.60 11.69
C THR A 232 14.58 -4.51 11.75
N GLN A 233 14.20 -3.26 12.04
CA GLN A 233 15.12 -2.12 12.08
C GLN A 233 15.42 -1.67 13.50
N PHE A 234 14.42 -1.73 14.39
CA PHE A 234 14.56 -1.26 15.77
C PHE A 234 14.79 -2.39 16.78
N HIS A 235 14.77 -3.66 16.34
CA HIS A 235 14.99 -4.85 17.17
C HIS A 235 14.10 -4.89 18.43
N ARG A 236 12.88 -4.39 18.32
CA ARG A 236 11.85 -4.40 19.36
C ARG A 236 10.97 -5.62 19.21
N THR A 237 10.63 -6.24 20.33
CA THR A 237 9.67 -7.34 20.36
C THR A 237 8.26 -6.78 20.47
N LEU A 238 7.31 -7.44 19.81
CA LEU A 238 5.87 -7.23 19.89
C LEU A 238 5.26 -8.38 20.70
N PRO A 239 4.98 -8.20 22.01
CA PRO A 239 4.52 -9.30 22.86
C PRO A 239 3.13 -9.82 22.47
N VAL A 240 2.21 -8.91 22.11
CA VAL A 240 0.87 -9.29 21.69
C VAL A 240 0.52 -8.56 20.40
N MET A 241 0.17 -9.31 19.37
CA MET A 241 -0.38 -8.81 18.12
C MET A 241 -1.80 -9.34 17.88
N ILE A 242 -2.60 -8.58 17.14
CA ILE A 242 -3.88 -9.05 16.60
C ILE A 242 -3.84 -8.89 15.09
N TYR A 243 -3.86 -10.01 14.36
CA TYR A 243 -3.85 -10.00 12.89
C TYR A 243 -5.27 -9.88 12.33
N VAL A 244 -5.56 -8.74 11.69
CA VAL A 244 -6.91 -8.39 11.21
C VAL A 244 -7.16 -8.79 9.75
N GLY A 245 -6.15 -9.32 9.05
CA GLY A 245 -6.23 -9.61 7.62
C GLY A 245 -7.21 -10.72 7.22
N ASN A 246 -7.73 -11.48 8.19
CA ASN A 246 -8.74 -12.51 7.96
C ASN A 246 -10.19 -12.00 8.14
N ILE A 247 -10.38 -10.80 8.69
CA ILE A 247 -11.72 -10.21 8.86
C ILE A 247 -12.22 -9.71 7.51
N ALA A 248 -13.26 -10.35 6.97
CA ALA A 248 -13.77 -10.04 5.64
C ALA A 248 -14.33 -8.62 5.55
N GLU A 249 -15.05 -8.18 6.57
CA GLU A 249 -15.70 -6.87 6.68
C GLU A 249 -14.70 -5.72 6.59
N LEU A 250 -13.51 -5.87 7.20
CA LEU A 250 -12.46 -4.85 7.14
C LEU A 250 -11.74 -4.78 5.79
N LYS A 251 -12.07 -5.65 4.83
CA LYS A 251 -11.49 -5.66 3.47
C LYS A 251 -12.51 -5.29 2.39
N ARG A 252 -13.75 -5.01 2.75
CA ARG A 252 -14.81 -4.69 1.78
C ARG A 252 -14.68 -3.27 1.28
N ILE A 253 -15.06 -3.09 0.01
CA ILE A 253 -15.30 -1.79 -0.59
C ILE A 253 -16.77 -1.79 -1.02
N GLU A 254 -17.55 -0.87 -0.46
CA GLU A 254 -18.98 -0.73 -0.75
C GLU A 254 -19.24 0.59 -1.46
N HIS A 255 -20.05 0.53 -2.52
CA HIS A 255 -20.40 1.67 -3.34
C HIS A 255 -21.83 2.11 -3.03
N PHE A 256 -21.99 3.35 -2.58
CA PHE A 256 -23.28 4.00 -2.39
C PHE A 256 -23.43 5.16 -3.38
N GLU A 257 -24.63 5.73 -3.47
CA GLU A 257 -24.93 6.85 -4.36
C GLU A 257 -24.08 8.11 -4.04
N ASP A 258 -23.83 8.36 -2.76
CA ASP A 258 -23.19 9.57 -2.24
C ASP A 258 -21.77 9.35 -1.72
N ARG A 259 -21.38 8.10 -1.43
CA ARG A 259 -20.05 7.76 -0.87
C ARG A 259 -19.55 6.38 -1.28
N LEU A 260 -18.25 6.18 -1.07
CA LEU A 260 -17.59 4.88 -0.97
C LEU A 260 -17.32 4.59 0.51
N GLU A 261 -17.50 3.34 0.93
CA GLU A 261 -17.03 2.86 2.23
C GLU A 261 -15.93 1.82 2.01
N ILE A 262 -14.73 2.10 2.54
CA ILE A 262 -13.53 1.27 2.36
C ILE A 262 -13.12 0.72 3.72
N GLY A 263 -13.12 -0.60 3.88
CA GLY A 263 -12.64 -1.27 5.08
C GLY A 263 -11.17 -0.94 5.39
N ALA A 264 -10.84 -0.84 6.68
CA ALA A 264 -9.51 -0.40 7.12
C ALA A 264 -8.35 -1.35 6.76
N ALA A 265 -8.64 -2.64 6.58
CA ALA A 265 -7.69 -3.67 6.19
C ALA A 265 -7.61 -3.91 4.66
N THR A 266 -8.31 -3.09 3.86
CA THR A 266 -8.20 -3.14 2.39
C THR A 266 -6.80 -2.74 1.93
N ALA A 267 -6.18 -3.56 1.08
CA ALA A 267 -4.85 -3.31 0.54
C ALA A 267 -4.84 -2.04 -0.34
N LEU A 268 -3.71 -1.35 -0.41
CA LEU A 268 -3.61 -0.12 -1.20
C LEU A 268 -3.80 -0.37 -2.71
N THR A 269 -3.42 -1.55 -3.22
CA THR A 269 -3.74 -1.93 -4.61
C THR A 269 -5.25 -2.08 -4.87
N ASP A 270 -6.00 -2.63 -3.91
CA ASP A 270 -7.46 -2.72 -4.02
C ASP A 270 -8.13 -1.35 -3.91
N CYS A 271 -7.58 -0.47 -3.06
CA CYS A 271 -8.05 0.92 -2.95
C CYS A 271 -7.78 1.71 -4.22
N TYR A 272 -6.63 1.48 -4.88
CA TYR A 272 -6.30 2.09 -6.16
C TYR A 272 -7.36 1.81 -7.22
N ASP A 273 -7.74 0.54 -7.39
CA ASP A 273 -8.72 0.13 -8.41
C ASP A 273 -10.07 0.81 -8.19
N ALA A 274 -10.51 0.92 -6.93
CA ALA A 274 -11.77 1.58 -6.58
C ALA A 274 -11.71 3.12 -6.74
N LEU A 275 -10.61 3.76 -6.33
CA LEU A 275 -10.50 5.22 -6.29
C LEU A 275 -10.10 5.83 -7.64
N ARG A 276 -9.33 5.13 -8.47
CA ARG A 276 -8.88 5.66 -9.77
C ARG A 276 -10.04 6.03 -10.69
N GLY A 277 -11.13 5.26 -10.65
CA GLY A 277 -12.32 5.50 -11.47
C GLY A 277 -13.06 6.80 -11.11
N GLU A 278 -13.08 7.16 -9.82
CA GLU A 278 -13.71 8.39 -9.32
C GLU A 278 -12.76 9.59 -9.33
N TYR A 279 -11.51 9.34 -8.94
CA TYR A 279 -10.48 10.33 -8.68
C TYR A 279 -9.16 9.88 -9.35
N PRO A 280 -8.97 10.17 -10.65
CA PRO A 280 -7.81 9.70 -11.40
C PRO A 280 -6.46 10.05 -10.74
N ASP A 281 -6.32 11.27 -10.23
CA ASP A 281 -5.12 11.74 -9.53
C ASP A 281 -4.87 11.02 -8.19
N PHE A 282 -5.94 10.58 -7.51
CA PHE A 282 -5.80 9.75 -6.31
C PHE A 282 -5.19 8.41 -6.70
N GLY A 283 -5.77 7.77 -7.72
CA GLY A 283 -5.25 6.52 -8.27
C GLY A 283 -3.78 6.66 -8.68
N GLU A 284 -3.45 7.62 -9.54
CA GLU A 284 -2.07 7.83 -10.01
C GLU A 284 -1.08 8.02 -8.84
N LEU A 285 -1.47 8.77 -7.81
CA LEU A 285 -0.62 8.98 -6.64
C LEU A 285 -0.46 7.69 -5.80
N LEU A 286 -1.52 6.89 -5.63
CA LEU A 286 -1.42 5.58 -5.00
C LEU A 286 -0.52 4.63 -5.80
N GLN A 287 -0.51 4.70 -7.13
CA GLN A 287 0.39 3.90 -7.95
C GLN A 287 1.87 4.25 -7.70
N ARG A 288 2.15 5.52 -7.38
CA ARG A 288 3.47 6.03 -6.97
C ARG A 288 3.75 5.85 -5.47
N PHE A 289 2.83 5.25 -4.71
CA PHE A 289 3.01 4.98 -3.30
C PHE A 289 3.88 3.74 -3.12
N ALA A 290 5.11 3.92 -2.62
CA ALA A 290 6.05 2.82 -2.37
C ALA A 290 6.20 1.88 -3.59
N SER A 291 6.59 0.63 -3.36
CA SER A 291 6.62 -0.43 -4.35
C SER A 291 5.29 -1.21 -4.44
N LEU A 292 5.09 -1.95 -5.54
CA LEU A 292 3.92 -2.82 -5.69
C LEU A 292 3.84 -3.87 -4.57
N GLN A 293 4.99 -4.39 -4.12
CA GLN A 293 5.07 -5.34 -3.01
C GLN A 293 4.53 -4.75 -1.71
N ILE A 294 4.89 -3.49 -1.42
CA ILE A 294 4.34 -2.75 -0.28
C ILE A 294 2.85 -2.46 -0.47
N ARG A 295 2.40 -2.07 -1.66
CA ARG A 295 0.97 -1.77 -1.91
C ARG A 295 0.06 -2.98 -1.85
N ASN A 296 0.56 -4.15 -2.24
CA ASN A 296 -0.17 -5.41 -2.16
C ASN A 296 -0.47 -5.84 -0.73
N GLN A 297 0.29 -5.33 0.24
CA GLN A 297 0.23 -5.72 1.64
C GLN A 297 -0.25 -4.60 2.55
N GLY A 298 0.31 -3.40 2.41
CA GLY A 298 -0.05 -2.21 3.15
C GLY A 298 -1.51 -1.84 2.93
N THR A 299 -2.19 -1.40 3.98
CA THR A 299 -3.63 -1.12 3.96
C THR A 299 -3.92 0.37 4.14
N LEU A 300 -5.07 0.82 3.65
CA LEU A 300 -5.47 2.23 3.79
C LEU A 300 -5.64 2.64 5.26
N GLY A 301 -6.30 1.81 6.07
CA GLY A 301 -6.44 2.04 7.51
C GLY A 301 -5.10 1.97 8.25
N GLY A 302 -4.16 1.13 7.82
CA GLY A 302 -2.81 1.11 8.36
C GLY A 302 -2.04 2.40 8.04
N ASN A 303 -2.19 2.93 6.81
CA ASN A 303 -1.56 4.19 6.40
C ASN A 303 -2.09 5.39 7.21
N ILE A 304 -3.40 5.45 7.46
CA ILE A 304 -4.03 6.46 8.31
C ILE A 304 -3.64 6.26 9.77
N GLY A 305 -3.76 5.03 10.29
CA GLY A 305 -3.51 4.67 11.68
C GLY A 305 -2.07 4.94 12.14
N ASN A 306 -1.10 4.85 11.23
CA ASN A 306 0.30 5.20 11.50
C ASN A 306 0.50 6.71 11.79
N ALA A 307 -0.41 7.57 11.32
CA ALA A 307 -0.36 9.02 11.55
C ALA A 307 0.99 9.66 11.21
N SER A 308 1.60 9.19 10.11
CA SER A 308 2.84 9.74 9.61
C SER A 308 2.60 11.14 8.99
N PRO A 309 3.43 12.16 9.31
CA PRO A 309 3.28 13.50 8.74
C PRO A 309 3.44 13.56 7.22
N ILE A 310 4.11 12.55 6.67
CA ILE A 310 4.47 12.37 5.26
C ILE A 310 3.66 11.23 4.62
N GLY A 311 2.58 10.78 5.27
CA GLY A 311 1.65 9.84 4.65
C GLY A 311 0.98 10.49 3.45
N ASP A 312 0.95 9.77 2.32
CA ASP A 312 0.42 10.31 1.07
C ASP A 312 -1.11 10.19 0.96
N SER A 313 -1.75 9.18 1.53
CA SER A 313 -3.22 9.04 1.44
C SER A 313 -4.01 10.06 2.29
N PRO A 314 -3.59 10.41 3.53
CA PRO A 314 -4.35 11.34 4.37
C PRO A 314 -4.60 12.72 3.76
N PRO A 315 -3.63 13.46 3.18
CA PRO A 315 -3.92 14.78 2.61
C PRO A 315 -4.96 14.71 1.48
N LEU A 316 -4.92 13.66 0.66
CA LEU A 316 -5.90 13.47 -0.42
C LEU A 316 -7.31 13.24 0.15
N LEU A 317 -7.43 12.32 1.11
CA LEU A 317 -8.70 12.04 1.77
C LEU A 317 -9.25 13.24 2.55
N ILE A 318 -8.38 14.02 3.21
CA ILE A 318 -8.77 15.27 3.87
C ILE A 318 -9.31 16.28 2.85
N ALA A 319 -8.65 16.46 1.70
CA ALA A 319 -9.12 17.37 0.65
C ALA A 319 -10.46 16.91 0.03
N LEU A 320 -10.72 15.60 -0.03
CA LEU A 320 -12.01 15.05 -0.45
C LEU A 320 -13.12 15.19 0.62
N GLY A 321 -12.74 15.43 1.88
CA GLY A 321 -13.68 15.45 2.98
C GLY A 321 -14.10 14.09 3.48
N ALA A 322 -13.18 13.13 3.39
CA ALA A 322 -13.37 11.81 3.95
C ALA A 322 -13.59 11.86 5.47
N GLN A 323 -14.31 10.86 5.95
CA GLN A 323 -14.53 10.58 7.36
C GLN A 323 -13.96 9.21 7.70
N ILE A 324 -13.72 8.96 8.98
CA ILE A 324 -13.34 7.65 9.49
C ILE A 324 -14.38 7.19 10.50
N VAL A 325 -14.65 5.88 10.50
CA VAL A 325 -15.46 5.21 11.51
C VAL A 325 -14.52 4.46 12.45
N LEU A 326 -14.54 4.86 13.71
CA LEU A 326 -13.82 4.21 14.79
C LEU A 326 -14.78 3.30 15.56
N CYS A 327 -14.30 2.11 15.94
CA CYS A 327 -15.06 1.09 16.66
C CYS A 327 -14.35 0.71 17.97
N LYS A 328 -15.12 0.64 19.05
CA LYS A 328 -14.69 0.15 20.37
C LYS A 328 -15.83 -0.67 21.00
N GLY A 329 -15.59 -1.95 21.23
CA GLY A 329 -16.67 -2.87 21.62
C GLY A 329 -17.80 -2.84 20.59
N GLN A 330 -19.00 -2.46 21.04
CA GLN A 330 -20.17 -2.29 20.17
C GLN A 330 -20.41 -0.83 19.71
N VAL A 331 -19.63 0.12 20.23
CA VAL A 331 -19.81 1.55 19.99
C VAL A 331 -19.03 1.96 18.75
N ARG A 332 -19.69 2.73 17.88
CA ARG A 332 -19.08 3.34 16.69
C ARG A 332 -19.20 4.84 16.78
N ARG A 333 -18.13 5.54 16.41
CA ARG A 333 -18.14 6.99 16.25
C ARG A 333 -17.44 7.40 14.96
N THR A 334 -17.94 8.48 14.37
CA THR A 334 -17.44 9.01 13.10
C THR A 334 -16.74 10.34 13.33
N LEU A 335 -15.56 10.51 12.75
CA LEU A 335 -14.80 11.76 12.77
C LEU A 335 -14.52 12.22 11.34
N ALA A 336 -14.41 13.54 11.12
CA ALA A 336 -13.72 14.03 9.94
C ALA A 336 -12.26 13.53 9.99
N LEU A 337 -11.70 13.14 8.85
CA LEU A 337 -10.37 12.55 8.84
C LEU A 337 -9.30 13.49 9.40
N GLU A 338 -9.40 14.80 9.17
CA GLU A 338 -8.45 15.76 9.76
C GLU A 338 -8.48 15.80 11.29
N ASP A 339 -9.61 15.51 11.92
CA ASP A 339 -9.76 15.54 13.38
C ASP A 339 -9.21 14.27 14.05
N TYR A 340 -8.85 13.25 13.24
CA TYR A 340 -8.18 12.06 13.74
C TYR A 340 -6.73 12.32 14.15
N PHE A 341 -6.05 13.27 13.49
CA PHE A 341 -4.64 13.57 13.74
C PHE A 341 -4.50 14.72 14.74
N ILE A 342 -4.05 14.42 15.96
CA ILE A 342 -3.92 15.42 17.03
C ILE A 342 -2.54 16.08 16.99
N ASP A 343 -1.49 15.27 16.92
CA ASP A 343 -0.09 15.71 16.89
C ASP A 343 0.78 14.64 16.21
N TYR A 344 2.09 14.84 16.15
CA TYR A 344 3.06 13.91 15.57
C TYR A 344 2.86 12.47 16.09
N ARG A 345 2.33 11.58 15.23
CA ARG A 345 1.98 10.19 15.57
C ARG A 345 1.01 10.04 16.76
N VAL A 346 0.27 11.09 17.11
CA VAL A 346 -0.77 11.07 18.13
C VAL A 346 -2.13 11.20 17.45
N THR A 347 -3.05 10.29 17.78
CA THR A 347 -4.37 10.24 17.15
C THR A 347 -5.49 10.36 18.17
N ALA A 348 -6.71 10.65 17.70
CA ALA A 348 -7.91 10.75 18.53
C ALA A 348 -8.46 9.39 19.02
N ARG A 349 -7.75 8.30 18.72
CA ARG A 349 -8.12 6.92 19.04
C ARG A 349 -8.07 6.68 20.55
N GLN A 350 -9.12 6.09 21.11
CA GLN A 350 -9.14 5.63 22.49
C GLN A 350 -8.45 4.26 22.64
N ASP A 351 -8.12 3.88 23.86
CA ASP A 351 -7.65 2.53 24.16
C ASP A 351 -8.66 1.47 23.65
N SER A 352 -8.12 0.44 23.00
CA SER A 352 -8.87 -0.65 22.33
C SER A 352 -9.80 -0.23 21.20
N GLU A 353 -9.75 1.03 20.77
CA GLU A 353 -10.50 1.49 19.61
C GLU A 353 -9.69 1.23 18.32
N PHE A 354 -10.36 0.90 17.21
CA PHE A 354 -9.73 0.69 15.91
C PHE A 354 -10.49 1.36 14.78
N ILE A 355 -9.81 1.61 13.66
CA ILE A 355 -10.46 2.10 12.45
C ILE A 355 -11.19 0.92 11.82
N GLU A 356 -12.52 1.01 11.71
CA GLU A 356 -13.34 0.01 11.04
C GLU A 356 -13.33 0.26 9.52
N LYS A 357 -13.61 1.52 9.12
CA LYS A 357 -13.69 1.92 7.72
C LYS A 357 -13.46 3.41 7.49
N ILE A 358 -13.17 3.74 6.24
CA ILE A 358 -12.99 5.09 5.71
C ILE A 358 -14.18 5.38 4.80
N ILE A 359 -14.84 6.51 5.01
CA ILE A 359 -15.95 7.00 4.19
C ILE A 359 -15.39 8.08 3.26
N VAL A 360 -15.48 7.86 1.96
CA VAL A 360 -15.00 8.81 0.92
C VAL A 360 -16.19 9.31 0.12
N PRO A 361 -16.47 10.62 0.05
CA PRO A 361 -17.52 11.14 -0.82
C PRO A 361 -17.34 10.72 -2.29
N ARG A 362 -18.43 10.66 -3.07
CA ARG A 362 -18.35 10.38 -4.51
C ARG A 362 -17.85 11.58 -5.29
N ALA A 363 -17.24 11.34 -6.45
CA ALA A 363 -16.80 12.42 -7.32
C ALA A 363 -17.99 13.25 -7.81
N SER A 364 -17.80 14.57 -7.93
CA SER A 364 -18.81 15.48 -8.44
C SER A 364 -18.22 16.33 -9.55
N ALA A 365 -18.89 16.44 -10.69
CA ALA A 365 -18.46 17.30 -11.80
C ALA A 365 -18.37 18.79 -11.40
N LYS A 366 -19.03 19.18 -10.30
CA LYS A 366 -18.97 20.54 -9.73
C LYS A 366 -17.65 20.83 -9.01
N ARG A 367 -16.86 19.80 -8.72
CA ARG A 367 -15.60 19.89 -7.98
C ARG A 367 -14.44 19.49 -8.85
N GLN A 368 -13.38 20.28 -8.78
CA GLN A 368 -12.12 20.04 -9.45
C GLN A 368 -11.14 19.51 -8.42
N PHE A 369 -10.89 18.20 -8.45
CA PHE A 369 -9.90 17.56 -7.59
C PHE A 369 -8.61 17.33 -8.37
N ARG A 370 -7.47 17.72 -7.79
CA ARG A 370 -6.14 17.34 -8.25
C ARG A 370 -5.22 17.00 -7.08
N ALA A 371 -4.31 16.06 -7.29
CA ALA A 371 -3.33 15.66 -6.30
C ALA A 371 -1.92 15.58 -6.90
N TYR A 372 -0.93 15.92 -6.08
CA TYR A 372 0.46 15.99 -6.51
C TYR A 372 1.40 15.45 -5.44
N LYS A 373 2.44 14.76 -5.91
CA LYS A 373 3.54 14.22 -5.09
C LYS A 373 4.88 14.68 -5.64
N VAL A 374 5.65 15.37 -4.80
CA VAL A 374 7.03 15.79 -5.05
C VAL A 374 7.96 14.96 -4.17
N SER A 375 8.90 14.27 -4.80
CA SER A 375 9.88 13.38 -4.19
C SER A 375 11.19 13.42 -5.01
N LYS A 376 12.29 12.84 -4.50
CA LYS A 376 13.58 12.83 -5.20
C LYS A 376 13.60 11.81 -6.33
N ARG A 377 12.91 10.68 -6.15
CA ARG A 377 12.62 9.69 -7.20
C ARG A 377 11.12 9.66 -7.47
N LEU A 378 10.74 9.31 -8.69
CA LEU A 378 9.32 9.27 -9.08
C LEU A 378 8.56 8.18 -8.31
N ASP A 379 9.15 6.99 -8.28
CA ASP A 379 8.62 5.78 -7.65
C ASP A 379 9.40 5.43 -6.39
N ASP A 380 8.70 4.75 -5.46
CA ASP A 380 9.28 4.18 -4.25
C ASP A 380 10.12 5.17 -3.42
N ASP A 381 9.56 6.37 -3.27
CA ASP A 381 10.19 7.43 -2.48
C ASP A 381 9.16 8.16 -1.63
N ILE A 382 9.67 8.68 -0.52
CA ILE A 382 8.88 9.40 0.46
C ILE A 382 8.70 10.85 -0.01
N SER A 383 7.48 11.35 0.09
CA SER A 383 7.16 12.71 -0.29
C SER A 383 7.97 13.76 0.46
N ALA A 384 8.58 14.68 -0.29
CA ALA A 384 8.98 15.97 0.22
C ALA A 384 7.73 16.85 0.46
N VAL A 385 6.81 16.88 -0.51
CA VAL A 385 5.50 17.53 -0.39
C VAL A 385 4.47 16.67 -1.09
N CYS A 386 3.37 16.38 -0.38
CA CYS A 386 2.16 15.83 -0.98
C CYS A 386 1.07 16.90 -0.86
N ALA A 387 0.37 17.21 -1.94
CA ALA A 387 -0.67 18.25 -1.98
C ALA A 387 -1.93 17.71 -2.64
N ALA A 388 -3.08 18.09 -2.09
CA ALA A 388 -4.38 17.81 -2.70
C ALA A 388 -5.24 19.08 -2.67
N PHE A 389 -5.83 19.39 -3.82
CA PHE A 389 -6.68 20.55 -4.03
C PHE A 389 -8.06 20.08 -4.50
N ASN A 390 -9.11 20.59 -3.89
CA ASN A 390 -10.49 20.27 -4.23
C ASN A 390 -11.32 21.55 -4.20
N LEU A 391 -11.50 22.19 -5.36
CA LEU A 391 -12.24 23.46 -5.47
C LEU A 391 -13.59 23.26 -6.15
N ARG A 392 -14.60 24.01 -5.73
CA ARG A 392 -15.84 24.21 -6.47
C ARG A 392 -15.82 25.60 -7.09
N ILE A 393 -15.80 25.67 -8.42
CA ILE A 393 -15.74 26.91 -9.18
C ILE A 393 -17.02 27.04 -9.98
N VAL A 394 -17.77 28.13 -9.77
CA VAL A 394 -19.05 28.43 -10.44
C VAL A 394 -18.98 29.83 -11.01
N ASP A 395 -19.24 29.98 -12.30
CA ASP A 395 -19.21 31.26 -13.02
C ASP A 395 -17.94 32.09 -12.77
N GLY A 396 -16.79 31.41 -12.69
CA GLY A 396 -15.49 32.03 -12.45
C GLY A 396 -15.21 32.40 -11.00
N VAL A 397 -16.09 32.08 -10.05
CA VAL A 397 -15.92 32.33 -8.60
C VAL A 397 -15.68 31.02 -7.88
N ILE A 398 -14.76 31.02 -6.91
CA ILE A 398 -14.44 29.86 -6.08
C ILE A 398 -15.43 29.82 -4.90
N GLU A 399 -16.49 29.03 -5.00
CA GLU A 399 -17.50 28.92 -3.94
C GLU A 399 -17.00 28.16 -2.72
N GLU A 400 -16.19 27.11 -2.93
CA GLU A 400 -15.66 26.27 -1.85
C GLU A 400 -14.22 25.86 -2.15
N ALA A 401 -13.34 25.94 -1.16
CA ALA A 401 -11.96 25.50 -1.24
C ALA A 401 -11.61 24.52 -0.13
N ARG A 402 -11.10 23.34 -0.50
CA ARG A 402 -10.47 22.40 0.45
C ARG A 402 -9.10 22.00 -0.06
N ILE A 403 -8.08 22.31 0.73
CA ILE A 403 -6.67 22.17 0.35
C ILE A 403 -5.92 21.56 1.52
N ALA A 404 -5.25 20.44 1.27
CA ALA A 404 -4.50 19.73 2.30
C ALA A 404 -3.12 19.29 1.83
N PHE A 405 -2.19 19.25 2.79
CA PHE A 405 -0.80 18.92 2.54
C PHE A 405 -0.27 17.86 3.51
N GLY A 406 0.59 16.99 3.00
CA GLY A 406 1.51 16.13 3.75
C GLY A 406 2.94 16.63 3.62
N GLY A 407 3.76 16.42 4.66
CA GLY A 407 5.15 16.87 4.71
C GLY A 407 5.34 18.37 4.99
N MET A 408 4.26 19.10 5.30
CA MET A 408 4.28 20.54 5.56
C MET A 408 4.11 20.89 7.06
N ALA A 409 3.70 19.93 7.89
CA ALA A 409 3.48 20.07 9.33
C ALA A 409 3.75 18.73 10.05
N ALA A 410 3.56 18.71 11.38
CA ALA A 410 3.66 17.50 12.20
C ALA A 410 2.58 16.45 11.92
N THR A 411 1.48 16.86 11.26
CA THR A 411 0.40 16.00 10.81
C THR A 411 -0.04 16.41 9.40
N PRO A 412 -0.71 15.53 8.63
CA PRO A 412 -1.44 15.94 7.44
C PRO A 412 -2.47 17.00 7.79
N LYS A 413 -2.44 18.15 7.12
CA LYS A 413 -3.15 19.35 7.58
C LYS A 413 -3.72 20.17 6.43
N ARG A 414 -4.87 20.79 6.68
CA ARG A 414 -5.50 21.78 5.78
C ARG A 414 -4.80 23.13 5.80
N ALA A 415 -4.76 23.79 4.64
CA ALA A 415 -4.24 25.13 4.46
C ALA A 415 -5.36 26.17 4.63
N ARG A 416 -5.82 26.39 5.87
CA ARG A 416 -7.01 27.20 6.16
C ARG A 416 -6.87 28.67 5.78
N HIS A 417 -5.68 29.26 5.93
CA HIS A 417 -5.43 30.63 5.50
C HIS A 417 -5.47 30.74 3.97
N CYS A 418 -4.88 29.79 3.25
CA CYS A 418 -5.00 29.67 1.80
C CYS A 418 -6.46 29.50 1.34
N GLU A 419 -7.20 28.58 1.95
CA GLU A 419 -8.63 28.34 1.66
C GLU A 419 -9.48 29.60 1.88
N ALA A 420 -9.20 30.38 2.93
CA ALA A 420 -9.92 31.62 3.24
C ALA A 420 -9.68 32.73 2.21
N ILE A 421 -8.49 32.81 1.62
CA ILE A 421 -8.20 33.75 0.52
C ILE A 421 -8.94 33.34 -0.76
N LEU A 422 -9.05 32.03 -1.03
CA LEU A 422 -9.69 31.54 -2.25
C LEU A 422 -11.21 31.59 -2.17
N THR A 423 -11.81 31.28 -1.03
CA THR A 423 -13.27 31.18 -0.90
C THR A 423 -13.93 32.54 -1.13
N GLY A 424 -14.80 32.61 -2.14
CA GLY A 424 -15.49 33.83 -2.58
C GLY A 424 -14.67 34.71 -3.53
N ALA A 425 -13.42 34.35 -3.85
CA ALA A 425 -12.60 35.09 -4.79
C ALA A 425 -12.83 34.64 -6.25
N ASP A 426 -12.52 35.53 -7.19
CA ASP A 426 -12.49 35.20 -8.61
C ASP A 426 -11.35 34.23 -8.92
N TRP A 427 -11.57 33.27 -9.82
CA TRP A 427 -10.59 32.32 -10.32
C TRP A 427 -9.60 32.99 -11.28
N THR A 428 -8.68 33.77 -10.71
CA THR A 428 -7.68 34.54 -11.45
C THR A 428 -6.27 34.30 -10.92
N GLN A 429 -5.27 34.62 -11.74
CA GLN A 429 -3.87 34.54 -11.33
C GLN A 429 -3.59 35.39 -10.08
N ALA A 430 -4.21 36.57 -9.96
CA ALA A 430 -4.02 37.45 -8.81
C ALA A 430 -4.50 36.79 -7.49
N SER A 431 -5.69 36.19 -7.51
CA SER A 431 -6.23 35.45 -6.35
C SER A 431 -5.33 34.26 -5.97
N ILE A 432 -4.77 33.57 -6.97
CA ILE A 432 -3.88 32.44 -6.74
C ILE A 432 -2.54 32.86 -6.12
N GLU A 433 -1.97 33.99 -6.54
CA GLU A 433 -0.74 34.50 -5.93
C GLU A 433 -0.95 34.94 -4.47
N GLN A 434 -2.10 35.56 -4.17
CA GLN A 434 -2.48 35.89 -2.79
C GLN A 434 -2.62 34.62 -1.93
N ALA A 435 -3.27 33.58 -2.46
CA ALA A 435 -3.42 32.30 -1.79
C ALA A 435 -2.06 31.59 -1.60
N CYS A 436 -1.16 31.66 -2.57
CA CYS A 436 0.22 31.15 -2.45
C CYS A 436 0.97 31.84 -1.31
N ALA A 437 0.84 33.16 -1.16
CA ALA A 437 1.46 33.89 -0.07
C ALA A 437 0.89 33.46 1.30
N ALA A 438 -0.41 33.18 1.38
CA ALA A 438 -1.08 32.72 2.60
C ALA A 438 -0.61 31.35 3.10
N LEU A 439 -0.09 30.48 2.22
CA LEU A 439 0.47 29.18 2.63
C LEU A 439 1.61 29.30 3.66
N ALA A 440 2.34 30.42 3.69
CA ALA A 440 3.39 30.68 4.69
C ALA A 440 2.82 30.90 6.11
N GLN A 441 1.54 31.21 6.23
CA GLN A 441 0.83 31.36 7.51
C GLN A 441 0.27 30.01 7.99
N ASP A 442 -0.03 29.09 7.05
CA ASP A 442 -0.55 27.76 7.36
C ASP A 442 0.51 26.80 7.89
N PHE A 443 1.76 26.96 7.45
CA PHE A 443 2.81 25.96 7.61
C PHE A 443 4.17 26.56 8.00
N THR A 444 4.82 25.88 8.95
CA THR A 444 6.24 26.06 9.30
C THR A 444 6.96 24.72 9.14
N PRO A 445 7.25 24.28 7.90
CA PRO A 445 7.81 22.96 7.64
C PRO A 445 9.23 22.82 8.22
N LEU A 446 9.62 21.58 8.51
CA LEU A 446 10.97 21.24 8.97
C LEU A 446 11.89 20.97 7.77
N SER A 447 13.18 21.29 7.92
CA SER A 447 14.23 20.81 7.03
C SER A 447 14.66 19.41 7.46
N ASP A 448 14.76 18.47 6.52
CA ASP A 448 15.28 17.12 6.75
C ASP A 448 16.03 16.59 5.51
N PHE A 449 16.38 15.30 5.51
CA PHE A 449 17.08 14.67 4.39
C PHE A 449 16.27 14.61 3.09
N ARG A 450 14.95 14.85 3.12
CA ARG A 450 14.06 14.81 1.95
C ARG A 450 14.02 16.17 1.27
N ALA A 451 13.86 17.24 2.04
CA ALA A 451 13.86 18.61 1.53
C ALA A 451 14.06 19.65 2.64
N SER A 452 14.59 20.82 2.26
CA SER A 452 14.62 21.99 3.14
C SER A 452 13.23 22.59 3.31
N LYS A 453 13.01 23.32 4.41
CA LYS A 453 11.75 24.03 4.68
C LYS A 453 11.40 25.04 3.58
N GLU A 454 12.40 25.73 3.02
CA GLU A 454 12.23 26.70 1.93
C GLU A 454 11.78 26.01 0.65
N TYR A 455 12.40 24.87 0.31
CA TYR A 455 12.01 24.09 -0.86
C TYR A 455 10.58 23.56 -0.72
N ARG A 456 10.21 23.04 0.46
CA ARG A 456 8.85 22.56 0.74
C ARG A 456 7.79 23.65 0.52
N LEU A 457 8.01 24.84 1.09
CA LEU A 457 7.08 25.96 0.93
C LEU A 457 6.98 26.42 -0.53
N LEU A 458 8.12 26.57 -1.21
CA LEU A 458 8.14 26.95 -2.63
C LEU A 458 7.43 25.90 -3.50
N SER A 459 7.66 24.61 -3.26
CA SER A 459 6.97 23.52 -3.96
C SER A 459 5.47 23.57 -3.72
N ALA A 460 5.00 23.77 -2.48
CA ALA A 460 3.58 23.89 -2.17
C ALA A 460 2.90 25.03 -2.95
N GLN A 461 3.55 26.20 -3.02
CA GLN A 461 3.07 27.34 -3.80
C GLN A 461 3.05 27.04 -5.31
N ASN A 462 4.13 26.45 -5.83
CA ASN A 462 4.22 26.09 -7.25
C ASN A 462 3.21 25.01 -7.65
N LEU A 463 2.85 24.10 -6.74
CA LEU A 463 1.79 23.12 -6.98
C LEU A 463 0.41 23.77 -7.07
N LEU A 464 0.13 24.81 -6.26
CA LEU A 464 -1.10 25.59 -6.39
C LEU A 464 -1.14 26.39 -7.71
N ARG A 465 -0.01 26.98 -8.13
CA ARG A 465 0.12 27.62 -9.46
C ARG A 465 -0.09 26.60 -10.59
N LYS A 466 0.50 25.42 -10.47
CA LYS A 466 0.33 24.32 -11.43
C LYS A 466 -1.14 23.90 -11.53
N TYR A 467 -1.82 23.75 -10.40
CA TYR A 467 -3.26 23.47 -10.36
C TYR A 467 -4.08 24.53 -11.12
N PHE A 468 -3.75 25.81 -10.93
CA PHE A 468 -4.37 26.89 -11.71
C PHE A 468 -4.14 26.74 -13.22
N ILE A 469 -2.89 26.50 -13.63
CA ILE A 469 -2.52 26.34 -15.05
C ILE A 469 -3.22 25.12 -15.67
N GLU A 470 -3.26 23.97 -14.99
CA GLU A 470 -3.89 22.74 -15.50
C GLU A 470 -5.40 22.93 -15.74
N LEU A 471 -6.08 23.76 -14.94
CA LEU A 471 -7.51 24.04 -15.14
C LEU A 471 -7.79 25.17 -16.12
N HIS A 472 -6.94 26.20 -16.17
CA HIS A 472 -7.12 27.34 -17.07
C HIS A 472 -6.66 27.05 -18.50
N THR A 473 -5.61 26.22 -18.63
CA THR A 473 -4.95 25.94 -19.90
C THR A 473 -4.69 24.43 -20.05
N PRO A 474 -5.75 23.61 -20.19
CA PRO A 474 -5.67 22.14 -20.05
C PRO A 474 -4.82 21.43 -21.11
N HIS A 475 -4.46 22.12 -22.19
CA HIS A 475 -3.59 21.59 -23.25
C HIS A 475 -2.09 21.71 -22.92
N ILE A 476 -1.71 22.47 -21.88
CA ILE A 476 -0.32 22.54 -21.43
C ILE A 476 -0.01 21.29 -20.60
N GLU A 477 0.93 20.49 -21.09
CA GLU A 477 1.51 19.41 -20.31
C GLU A 477 2.38 19.98 -19.20
N THR A 478 1.96 19.78 -17.95
CA THR A 478 2.69 20.23 -16.75
C THR A 478 3.23 19.06 -15.92
N ARG A 479 2.93 17.82 -16.31
CA ARG A 479 3.40 16.60 -15.65
C ARG A 479 4.55 16.02 -16.46
N VAL A 480 5.67 15.78 -15.79
CA VAL A 480 6.84 15.11 -16.38
C VAL A 480 6.65 13.60 -16.19
N THR A 481 5.72 13.03 -16.96
CA THR A 481 5.34 11.61 -16.91
C THR A 481 5.85 10.81 -18.10
N ALA A 482 6.40 11.48 -19.12
CA ALA A 482 7.09 10.81 -20.21
C ALA A 482 8.44 10.27 -19.71
N HIS A 483 8.47 8.96 -19.46
CA HIS A 483 9.72 8.22 -19.27
C HIS A 483 10.43 8.13 -20.63
N VAL A 484 11.66 8.65 -20.72
CA VAL A 484 12.55 8.45 -21.88
C VAL A 484 13.17 7.07 -21.80
#